data_AF-A0A3A6QSG6-F1
#
_entry.id   AF-A0A3A6QSG6-F1
#
_cell.length_a   1.000
_cell.length_b   1.000
_cell.length_c   1.000
_cell.angle_alpha   90.00
_cell.angle_beta   90.00
_cell.angle_gamma   90.00
#
_symmetry.space_group_name_H-M   'P 1'
#
loop_
_entity.id
_entity.type
_entity.pdbx_description
1 polymer ?
#
loop_
_entity_poly.entity_id
_entity_poly.type
_entity_poly.pdbx_seq_one_letter_code
_entity_poly.pdbx_strand_id
1 'polypeptide(L)'
;MNININTVAATVIRCTTRKQKQFISGLIKEHNYSELELVTLLPGILPSPIESGVSIAEQQAFVTALAHALCLYQQTENTNQVEWAEAHDLISTVRANFKKPRKAEKDLYRRAVKTNLTQDEYQHLLEVMASYNYKSASQFLRDVITQKLTIKPQQSGCITEYFYETKRIANLLESLLEEDPLRNNETAIQLGEALHSLKQNLLTTRNLAIDSHNVQTAEILAIQYLDSNVLRELYRSKLELEDASNDI
;
A
#
# COMPACT_ATOMS: atom_id res chain seq x y z
N MET A 1 -6.07 -27.88 -29.22
CA MET A 1 -5.66 -27.40 -27.88
C MET A 1 -6.94 -27.29 -27.05
N ASN A 2 -7.05 -28.01 -25.94
CA ASN A 2 -8.29 -28.01 -25.15
C ASN A 2 -8.24 -26.80 -24.21
N ILE A 3 -9.04 -25.76 -24.49
CA ILE A 3 -9.05 -24.51 -23.73
C ILE A 3 -9.79 -24.76 -22.41
N ASN A 4 -9.11 -24.60 -21.27
CA ASN A 4 -9.77 -24.69 -19.97
C ASN A 4 -10.48 -23.36 -19.66
N ILE A 5 -11.78 -23.32 -19.95
CA ILE A 5 -12.61 -22.12 -19.81
C ILE A 5 -12.62 -21.60 -18.36
N ASN A 6 -12.60 -22.46 -17.35
CA ASN A 6 -12.60 -22.04 -15.95
C ASN A 6 -11.31 -21.32 -15.55
N THR A 7 -10.16 -21.78 -16.07
CA THR A 7 -8.88 -21.09 -15.88
C THR A 7 -8.86 -19.74 -16.59
N VAL A 8 -9.34 -19.67 -17.84
CA VAL A 8 -9.44 -18.42 -18.60
C VAL A 8 -10.38 -17.44 -17.88
N ALA A 9 -11.54 -17.91 -17.42
CA ALA A 9 -12.49 -17.12 -16.65
C ALA A 9 -11.84 -16.51 -15.41
N ALA A 10 -11.06 -17.29 -14.65
CA ALA A 10 -10.37 -16.79 -13.46
C ALA A 10 -9.38 -15.67 -13.82
N THR A 11 -8.60 -15.83 -14.88
CA THR A 11 -7.61 -14.84 -15.32
C THR A 11 -8.28 -13.56 -15.81
N VAL A 12 -9.27 -13.66 -16.69
CA VAL A 12 -9.99 -12.52 -17.27
C VAL A 12 -10.78 -11.75 -16.20
N ILE A 13 -11.52 -12.46 -15.33
CA ILE A 13 -12.35 -11.83 -14.29
C ILE A 13 -11.50 -11.15 -13.21
N ARG A 14 -10.27 -11.60 -12.95
CA ARG A 14 -9.35 -10.90 -12.02
C ARG A 14 -8.98 -9.50 -12.49
N CYS A 15 -8.89 -9.28 -13.80
CA CYS A 15 -8.57 -7.99 -14.39
C CYS A 15 -9.77 -7.04 -14.51
N THR A 16 -10.99 -7.48 -14.15
CA THR A 16 -12.19 -6.63 -14.23
C THR A 16 -12.20 -5.51 -13.17
N THR A 17 -12.55 -4.31 -13.61
CA THR A 17 -12.80 -3.12 -12.77
C THR A 17 -14.12 -3.24 -12.00
N ARG A 18 -14.32 -2.35 -11.02
CA ARG A 18 -15.57 -2.30 -10.23
C ARG A 18 -16.82 -2.11 -11.11
N LYS A 19 -16.75 -1.23 -12.12
CA LYS A 19 -17.87 -0.95 -13.03
C LYS A 19 -18.21 -2.18 -13.88
N GLN A 20 -17.20 -2.85 -14.43
CA GLN A 20 -17.39 -4.08 -15.20
C GLN A 20 -17.99 -5.21 -14.35
N LYS A 21 -17.52 -5.40 -13.11
CA LYS A 21 -18.10 -6.38 -12.18
C LYS A 21 -19.57 -6.10 -11.86
N GLN A 22 -19.94 -4.83 -11.68
CA GLN A 22 -21.34 -4.43 -11.46
C GLN A 22 -22.20 -4.76 -12.68
N PHE A 23 -21.70 -4.48 -13.89
CA PHE A 23 -22.41 -4.77 -15.13
C PHE A 23 -22.63 -6.28 -15.33
N ILE A 24 -21.56 -7.09 -15.20
CA ILE A 24 -21.66 -8.55 -15.33
C ILE A 24 -22.56 -9.13 -14.23
N SER A 25 -22.48 -8.62 -13.00
CA SER A 25 -23.40 -9.02 -11.92
C SER A 25 -24.86 -8.67 -12.22
N GLY A 26 -25.10 -7.58 -12.97
CA GLY A 26 -26.42 -7.23 -13.50
C GLY A 26 -26.91 -8.27 -14.50
N LEU A 27 -26.10 -8.60 -15.51
CA LEU A 27 -26.41 -9.62 -16.52
C LEU A 27 -26.73 -10.98 -15.90
N ILE A 28 -25.94 -11.42 -14.91
CA ILE A 28 -26.18 -12.70 -14.24
C ILE A 28 -27.51 -12.71 -13.46
N LYS A 29 -27.96 -11.56 -12.95
CA LYS A 29 -29.24 -11.48 -12.23
C LYS A 29 -30.41 -11.56 -13.20
N GLU A 30 -30.39 -10.73 -14.23
CA GLU A 30 -31.47 -10.61 -15.21
C GLU A 30 -30.98 -9.84 -16.45
N HIS A 31 -31.41 -10.27 -17.62
CA HIS A 31 -31.17 -9.62 -18.91
C HIS A 31 -32.18 -10.14 -19.94
N ASN A 32 -32.40 -9.38 -21.01
CA ASN A 32 -33.26 -9.80 -22.13
C ASN A 32 -32.47 -10.02 -23.43
N TYR A 33 -31.14 -10.15 -23.33
CA TYR A 33 -30.28 -10.36 -24.48
C TYR A 33 -30.32 -11.82 -24.95
N SER A 34 -30.35 -12.00 -26.26
CA SER A 34 -30.05 -13.28 -26.90
C SER A 34 -28.56 -13.62 -26.78
N GLU A 35 -28.21 -14.89 -26.98
CA GLU A 35 -26.82 -15.35 -26.91
C GLU A 35 -25.91 -14.59 -27.89
N LEU A 36 -26.39 -14.35 -29.12
CA LEU A 36 -25.64 -13.60 -30.14
C LEU A 36 -25.37 -12.14 -29.71
N GLU A 37 -26.37 -11.49 -29.11
CA GLU A 37 -26.21 -10.12 -28.59
C GLU A 37 -25.19 -10.10 -27.44
N LEU A 38 -25.21 -11.10 -26.56
CA LEU A 38 -24.23 -11.24 -25.49
C LEU A 38 -22.81 -11.48 -26.02
N VAL A 39 -22.63 -12.33 -27.03
CA VAL A 39 -21.32 -12.55 -27.69
C VAL A 39 -20.76 -11.25 -28.26
N THR A 40 -21.63 -10.35 -28.72
CA THR A 40 -21.23 -9.05 -29.29
C THR A 40 -20.95 -8.00 -28.21
N LEU A 41 -21.70 -8.06 -27.10
CA LEU A 41 -21.66 -7.07 -26.01
C LEU A 41 -20.55 -7.35 -24.99
N LEU A 42 -20.32 -8.62 -24.63
CA LEU A 42 -19.34 -9.03 -23.62
C LEU A 42 -17.90 -8.59 -23.91
N PRO A 43 -17.39 -8.58 -25.16
CA PRO A 43 -16.06 -8.06 -25.47
C PRO A 43 -15.86 -6.58 -25.12
N GLY A 44 -16.93 -5.77 -25.16
CA GLY A 44 -16.88 -4.36 -24.75
C GLY A 44 -16.93 -4.14 -23.22
N ILE A 45 -17.30 -5.18 -22.47
CA ILE A 45 -17.43 -5.14 -21.01
C ILE A 45 -16.25 -5.83 -20.33
N LEU A 46 -15.75 -6.92 -20.91
CA LEU A 46 -14.62 -7.67 -20.38
C LEU A 46 -13.30 -6.93 -20.68
N PRO A 47 -12.26 -7.15 -19.86
CA PRO A 47 -10.91 -6.69 -20.18
C PRO A 47 -10.45 -7.25 -21.52
N SER A 48 -9.63 -6.48 -22.22
CA SER A 48 -9.02 -6.93 -23.48
C SER A 48 -8.10 -8.14 -23.23
N PRO A 49 -7.81 -8.97 -24.26
CA PRO A 49 -6.86 -10.07 -24.15
C PRO A 49 -5.48 -9.63 -23.63
N ILE A 50 -5.05 -8.41 -24.00
CA ILE A 50 -3.78 -7.83 -23.56
C ILE A 50 -3.79 -7.55 -22.04
N GLU A 51 -4.87 -6.94 -21.54
CA GLU A 51 -5.01 -6.62 -20.11
C GLU A 51 -5.14 -7.86 -19.22
N SER A 52 -5.72 -8.93 -19.78
CA SER A 52 -5.93 -10.20 -19.09
C SER A 52 -4.80 -11.21 -19.29
N GLY A 53 -3.87 -10.96 -20.21
CA GLY A 53 -2.74 -11.85 -20.49
C GLY A 53 -3.15 -13.20 -21.11
N VAL A 54 -4.32 -13.27 -21.74
CA VAL A 54 -4.82 -14.46 -22.43
C VAL A 54 -4.76 -14.27 -23.94
N SER A 55 -4.74 -15.35 -24.71
CA SER A 55 -4.79 -15.26 -26.18
C SER A 55 -6.18 -14.84 -26.67
N ILE A 56 -6.24 -14.30 -27.89
CA ILE A 56 -7.51 -13.91 -28.54
C ILE A 56 -8.47 -15.11 -28.65
N ALA A 57 -7.94 -16.30 -28.97
CA ALA A 57 -8.73 -17.52 -29.07
C ALA A 57 -9.32 -17.94 -27.72
N GLU A 58 -8.55 -17.85 -26.64
CA GLU A 58 -9.03 -18.13 -25.27
C GLU A 58 -10.09 -17.12 -24.83
N GLN A 59 -9.88 -15.83 -25.11
CA GLN A 59 -10.87 -14.79 -24.82
C GLN A 59 -12.18 -15.04 -25.57
N GLN A 60 -12.11 -15.36 -26.86
CA GLN A 60 -13.31 -15.62 -27.67
C GLN A 60 -14.06 -16.86 -27.17
N ALA A 61 -13.33 -17.93 -26.84
CA ALA A 61 -13.92 -19.14 -26.27
C ALA A 61 -14.62 -18.85 -24.93
N PHE A 62 -14.01 -18.02 -24.08
CA PHE A 62 -14.62 -17.59 -22.82
C PHE A 62 -15.86 -16.71 -23.04
N VAL A 63 -15.82 -15.76 -23.99
CA VAL A 63 -16.97 -14.90 -24.34
C VAL A 63 -18.16 -15.74 -24.79
N THR A 64 -17.94 -16.69 -25.70
CA THR A 64 -19.00 -17.59 -26.18
C THR A 64 -19.55 -18.46 -25.05
N ALA A 65 -18.67 -19.06 -24.24
CA ALA A 65 -19.10 -19.89 -23.12
C ALA A 65 -19.88 -19.09 -22.06
N LEU A 66 -19.47 -17.85 -21.77
CA LEU A 66 -20.15 -16.99 -20.81
C LEU A 66 -21.50 -16.51 -21.34
N ALA A 67 -21.61 -16.16 -22.62
CA ALA A 67 -22.87 -15.78 -23.26
C ALA A 67 -23.88 -16.93 -23.19
N HIS A 68 -23.46 -18.14 -23.58
CA HIS A 68 -24.27 -19.34 -23.50
C HIS A 68 -24.71 -19.63 -22.05
N ALA A 69 -23.78 -19.59 -21.10
CA ALA A 69 -24.07 -19.83 -19.69
C ALA A 69 -25.05 -18.79 -19.10
N LEU A 70 -24.96 -17.53 -19.50
CA LEU A 70 -25.88 -16.47 -19.07
C LEU A 70 -27.32 -16.72 -19.56
N CYS A 71 -27.49 -17.11 -20.82
CA CYS A 71 -28.81 -17.48 -21.35
C CYS A 71 -29.40 -18.70 -20.65
N LEU A 72 -28.60 -19.76 -20.45
CA LEU A 72 -29.05 -20.96 -19.73
C LEU A 72 -29.39 -20.69 -18.26
N TYR A 73 -28.65 -19.80 -17.60
CA TYR A 73 -28.89 -19.42 -16.21
C TYR A 73 -30.24 -18.72 -15.99
N GLN A 74 -30.85 -18.19 -17.05
CA GLN A 74 -32.16 -17.52 -17.02
C GLN A 74 -33.32 -18.44 -17.41
N GLN A 75 -33.02 -19.56 -18.06
CA GLN A 75 -34.04 -20.52 -18.46
C GLN A 75 -34.39 -21.42 -17.28
N THR A 76 -35.67 -21.52 -16.96
CA THR A 76 -36.19 -22.33 -15.84
C THR A 76 -36.72 -23.69 -16.28
N GLU A 77 -36.91 -23.93 -17.58
CA GLU A 77 -37.52 -25.16 -18.10
C GLU A 77 -36.81 -25.67 -19.38
N ASN A 78 -36.54 -26.97 -19.42
CA ASN A 78 -36.04 -27.77 -20.56
C ASN A 78 -34.60 -27.50 -21.07
N THR A 79 -33.61 -27.56 -20.18
CA THR A 79 -32.20 -27.68 -20.58
C THR A 79 -31.66 -29.07 -20.27
N ASN A 80 -30.77 -29.59 -21.13
CA ASN A 80 -29.94 -30.74 -20.85
C ASN A 80 -29.24 -30.56 -19.48
N GLN A 81 -29.46 -31.48 -18.54
CA GLN A 81 -28.98 -31.35 -17.15
C GLN A 81 -27.46 -31.12 -17.07
N VAL A 82 -26.70 -31.68 -18.01
CA VAL A 82 -25.24 -31.54 -18.07
C VAL A 82 -24.84 -30.11 -18.44
N GLU A 83 -25.43 -29.56 -19.51
CA GLU A 83 -25.15 -28.19 -19.98
C GLU A 83 -25.57 -27.14 -18.95
N TRP A 84 -26.70 -27.38 -18.25
CA TRP A 84 -27.14 -26.51 -17.16
C TRP A 84 -26.18 -26.53 -15.98
N ALA A 85 -25.64 -27.71 -15.61
CA ALA A 85 -24.65 -27.85 -14.56
C ALA A 85 -23.32 -27.14 -14.92
N GLU A 86 -22.85 -27.28 -16.16
CA GLU A 86 -21.66 -26.60 -16.67
C GLU A 86 -21.83 -25.07 -16.69
N ALA A 87 -23.00 -24.57 -17.11
CA ALA A 87 -23.33 -23.16 -17.05
C ALA A 87 -23.33 -22.63 -15.61
N HIS A 88 -23.95 -23.37 -14.69
CA HIS A 88 -23.95 -23.02 -13.26
C HIS A 88 -22.54 -23.00 -12.65
N ASP A 89 -21.68 -23.95 -13.02
CA ASP A 89 -20.29 -24.01 -12.57
C ASP A 89 -19.49 -22.81 -13.09
N LEU A 90 -19.65 -22.45 -14.36
CA LEU A 90 -19.00 -21.28 -14.94
C LEU A 90 -19.46 -19.97 -14.27
N ILE A 91 -20.76 -19.79 -14.06
CA ILE A 91 -21.31 -18.62 -13.37
C ILE A 91 -20.84 -18.56 -11.91
N SER A 92 -20.77 -19.71 -11.24
CA SER A 92 -20.20 -19.83 -9.89
C SER A 92 -18.73 -19.41 -9.86
N THR A 93 -17.93 -19.87 -10.82
CA THR A 93 -16.52 -19.51 -10.99
C THR A 93 -16.35 -18.02 -11.23
N VAL A 94 -17.16 -17.41 -12.11
CA VAL A 94 -17.16 -15.95 -12.34
C VAL A 94 -17.49 -15.18 -11.06
N ARG A 95 -18.54 -15.59 -10.33
CA ARG A 95 -18.93 -14.96 -9.04
C ARG A 95 -17.85 -15.13 -7.97
N ALA A 96 -17.19 -16.29 -7.91
CA ALA A 96 -16.11 -16.55 -6.97
C ALA A 96 -14.92 -15.63 -7.24
N ASN A 97 -14.57 -15.42 -8.52
CA ASN A 97 -13.49 -14.52 -8.92
C ASN A 97 -13.84 -13.03 -8.79
N PHE A 98 -15.12 -12.65 -8.63
CA PHE A 98 -15.48 -11.28 -8.21
C PHE A 98 -15.02 -10.95 -6.80
N LYS A 99 -14.99 -11.95 -5.90
CA LYS A 99 -14.49 -11.79 -4.54
C LYS A 99 -12.98 -11.56 -4.60
N LYS A 100 -12.57 -10.28 -4.64
CA LYS A 100 -11.17 -9.94 -4.35
C LYS A 100 -10.83 -10.53 -2.98
N PRO A 101 -9.65 -11.12 -2.78
CA PRO A 101 -9.09 -11.16 -1.43
C PRO A 101 -9.14 -9.72 -0.91
N ARG A 102 -9.91 -9.50 0.15
CA ARG A 102 -10.31 -8.17 0.65
C ARG A 102 -9.13 -7.35 1.16
N LYS A 103 -7.94 -7.95 1.15
CA LYS A 103 -6.65 -7.44 1.60
C LYS A 103 -5.58 -8.02 0.68
N ALA A 104 -4.57 -7.22 0.32
CA ALA A 104 -3.35 -7.77 -0.26
C ALA A 104 -2.75 -8.80 0.73
N GLU A 105 -2.02 -9.79 0.24
CA GLU A 105 -1.49 -10.89 1.08
C GLU A 105 -0.72 -10.39 2.31
N LYS A 106 0.05 -9.30 2.14
CA LYS A 106 0.75 -8.57 3.20
C LYS A 106 -0.15 -8.02 4.32
N ASP A 107 -1.41 -7.73 4.02
CA ASP A 107 -2.37 -7.16 4.95
C ASP A 107 -3.24 -8.24 5.65
N LEU A 108 -3.20 -9.50 5.19
CA LEU A 108 -3.90 -10.63 5.83
C LEU A 108 -3.39 -10.88 7.24
N TYR A 109 -2.09 -10.69 7.47
CA TYR A 109 -1.44 -10.90 8.76
C TYR A 109 -1.45 -9.67 9.69
N ARG A 110 -1.97 -8.54 9.23
CA ARG A 110 -2.10 -7.32 10.05
C ARG A 110 -3.32 -7.43 10.96
N ARG A 111 -3.07 -7.51 12.27
CA ARG A 111 -4.08 -7.43 13.32
C ARG A 111 -4.15 -6.01 13.88
N ALA A 112 -5.37 -5.55 14.16
CA ALA A 112 -5.61 -4.28 14.83
C ALA A 112 -6.04 -4.56 16.26
N VAL A 113 -5.48 -3.81 17.21
CA VAL A 113 -5.91 -3.80 18.61
C VAL A 113 -6.59 -2.46 18.85
N LYS A 114 -7.80 -2.49 19.41
CA LYS A 114 -8.53 -1.30 19.83
C LYS A 114 -8.51 -1.25 21.34
N THR A 115 -8.22 -0.08 21.88
CA THR A 115 -8.19 0.16 23.32
C THR A 115 -9.09 1.35 23.62
N ASN A 116 -9.92 1.25 24.64
CA ASN A 116 -10.68 2.37 25.16
C ASN A 116 -9.94 2.87 26.41
N LEU A 117 -9.72 4.18 26.48
CA LEU A 117 -9.10 4.85 27.61
C LEU A 117 -10.09 5.87 28.16
N THR A 118 -10.09 6.03 29.47
CA THR A 118 -10.68 7.20 30.12
C THR A 118 -9.89 8.46 29.74
N GLN A 119 -10.46 9.64 30.01
CA GLN A 119 -9.81 10.91 29.69
C GLN A 119 -8.45 11.04 30.41
N ASP A 120 -8.40 10.66 31.69
CA ASP A 120 -7.18 10.75 32.50
C ASP A 120 -6.10 9.79 32.01
N GLU A 121 -6.47 8.55 31.67
CA GLU A 121 -5.55 7.57 31.08
C GLU A 121 -5.01 8.02 29.72
N TYR A 122 -5.85 8.67 28.91
CA TYR A 122 -5.43 9.22 27.62
C TYR A 122 -4.45 10.38 27.80
N GLN A 123 -4.72 11.28 28.75
CA GLN A 123 -3.84 12.39 29.05
C GLN A 123 -2.48 11.90 29.56
N HIS A 124 -2.50 10.94 30.48
CA HIS A 124 -1.27 10.30 30.96
C HIS A 124 -0.50 9.62 29.82
N LEU A 125 -1.18 8.95 28.90
CA LEU A 125 -0.55 8.37 27.72
C LEU A 125 0.15 9.43 26.86
N LEU A 126 -0.43 10.61 26.68
CA LEU A 126 0.19 11.69 25.92
C LEU A 126 1.44 12.24 26.61
N GLU A 127 1.40 12.39 27.93
CA GLU A 127 2.54 12.86 28.73
C GLU A 127 3.70 11.87 28.67
N VAL A 128 3.44 10.57 28.87
CA VAL A 128 4.48 9.55 28.77
C VAL A 128 4.97 9.44 27.32
N MET A 129 4.09 9.49 26.32
CA MET A 129 4.52 9.49 24.91
C MET A 129 5.48 10.67 24.61
N ALA A 130 5.18 11.86 25.15
CA ALA A 130 6.00 13.05 24.98
C ALA A 130 7.36 12.93 25.67
N SER A 131 7.44 12.34 26.87
CA SER A 131 8.71 12.17 27.59
C SER A 131 9.70 11.25 26.87
N TYR A 132 9.18 10.31 26.06
CA TYR A 132 10.00 9.46 25.18
C TYR A 132 10.16 10.02 23.75
N ASN A 133 9.74 11.26 23.48
CA ASN A 133 9.81 11.95 22.19
C ASN A 133 9.09 11.23 21.03
N TYR A 134 8.03 10.47 21.32
CA TYR A 134 7.21 9.83 20.29
C TYR A 134 6.20 10.82 19.68
N LYS A 135 6.07 10.80 18.34
CA LYS A 135 5.12 11.65 17.61
C LYS A 135 3.73 11.01 17.40
N SER A 136 3.59 9.72 17.71
CA SER A 136 2.37 8.96 17.42
C SER A 136 2.07 7.96 18.53
N ALA A 137 0.86 8.03 19.09
CA ALA A 137 0.37 7.10 20.09
C ALA A 137 0.38 5.65 19.58
N SER A 138 0.11 5.44 18.29
CA SER A 138 0.14 4.11 17.68
C SER A 138 1.55 3.53 17.59
N GLN A 139 2.56 4.37 17.36
CA GLN A 139 3.95 3.94 17.35
C GLN A 139 4.42 3.66 18.78
N PHE A 140 4.10 4.57 19.71
CA PHE A 140 4.43 4.44 21.12
C PHE A 140 3.85 3.15 21.72
N LEU A 141 2.54 2.92 21.58
CA LEU A 141 1.89 1.70 22.09
C LEU A 141 2.45 0.42 21.46
N ARG A 142 2.82 0.45 20.18
CA ARG A 142 3.46 -0.71 19.52
C ARG A 142 4.80 -1.02 20.17
N ASP A 143 5.61 0.00 20.42
CA ASP A 143 6.93 -0.17 21.02
C ASP A 143 6.81 -0.56 22.51
N VAL A 144 5.81 -0.05 23.24
CA VAL A 144 5.45 -0.50 24.60
C VAL A 144 5.09 -1.99 24.61
N ILE A 145 4.12 -2.41 23.79
CA ILE A 145 3.63 -3.81 23.77
C ILE A 145 4.71 -4.78 23.29
N THR A 146 5.60 -4.33 22.40
CA THR A 146 6.71 -5.16 21.91
C THR A 146 7.98 -5.06 22.75
N GLN A 147 7.96 -4.31 23.86
CA GLN A 147 9.12 -4.09 24.74
C GLN A 147 10.34 -3.51 24.00
N LYS A 148 10.09 -2.64 23.02
CA LYS A 148 11.10 -1.94 22.19
C LYS A 148 11.09 -0.43 22.43
N LEU A 149 10.68 -0.02 23.63
CA LEU A 149 10.61 1.38 24.01
C LEU A 149 12.01 2.00 23.93
N THR A 150 12.13 3.10 23.21
CA THR A 150 13.41 3.81 23.03
C THR A 150 13.14 5.31 23.09
N ILE A 151 13.93 6.04 23.89
CA ILE A 151 13.83 7.51 23.95
C ILE A 151 14.23 8.04 22.57
N LYS A 152 13.29 8.61 21.82
CA LYS A 152 13.60 9.16 20.51
C LYS A 152 14.43 10.45 20.66
N PRO A 153 15.23 10.80 19.66
CA PRO A 153 16.01 12.03 19.68
C PRO A 153 15.06 13.21 19.68
N GLN A 154 15.31 14.19 20.55
CA GLN A 154 14.54 15.42 20.55
C GLN A 154 14.91 16.22 19.29
N GLN A 155 13.99 16.31 18.34
CA GLN A 155 14.21 17.07 17.12
C GLN A 155 13.99 18.55 17.42
N SER A 156 15.04 19.35 17.32
CA SER A 156 14.90 20.81 17.37
C SER A 156 14.05 21.29 16.19
N GLY A 157 13.48 22.50 16.31
CA GLY A 157 12.75 23.14 15.21
C GLY A 157 13.59 23.21 13.93
N CYS A 158 14.87 23.56 14.06
CA CYS A 158 15.82 23.64 12.95
C CYS A 158 16.06 22.30 12.26
N ILE A 159 16.19 21.20 13.02
CA ILE A 159 16.35 19.85 12.45
C ILE A 159 15.07 19.41 11.71
N THR A 160 13.91 19.76 12.29
CA THR A 160 12.61 19.47 11.66
C THR A 160 12.45 20.22 10.34
N GLU A 161 12.81 21.50 10.32
CA GLU A 161 12.80 22.35 9.12
C GLU A 161 13.77 21.82 8.05
N TYR A 162 14.99 21.46 8.44
CA TYR A 162 15.97 20.84 7.55
C TYR A 162 15.42 19.57 6.87
N PHE A 163 14.81 18.66 7.64
CA PHE A 163 14.23 17.43 7.09
C PHE A 163 12.98 17.66 6.24
N TYR A 164 12.22 18.72 6.54
CA TYR A 164 11.08 19.14 5.74
C TYR A 164 11.53 19.69 4.39
N GLU A 165 12.45 20.67 4.39
CA GLU A 165 12.95 21.31 3.17
C GLU A 165 13.71 20.34 2.27
N THR A 166 14.57 19.49 2.84
CA THR A 166 15.27 18.46 2.05
C THR A 166 14.29 17.50 1.39
N LYS A 167 13.23 17.06 2.09
CA LYS A 167 12.19 16.22 1.49
C LYS A 167 11.45 16.96 0.37
N ARG A 168 11.11 18.23 0.58
CA ARG A 168 10.44 19.08 -0.42
C ARG A 168 11.30 19.23 -1.67
N ILE A 169 12.59 19.51 -1.53
CA ILE A 169 13.54 19.63 -2.64
C ILE A 169 13.66 18.29 -3.40
N ALA A 170 13.77 17.17 -2.69
CA ALA A 170 13.83 15.85 -3.32
C ALA A 170 12.60 15.56 -4.21
N ASN A 171 11.41 15.93 -3.74
CA ASN A 171 10.16 15.77 -4.50
C ASN A 171 10.13 16.70 -5.72
N LEU A 172 10.59 17.95 -5.60
CA LEU A 172 10.67 18.88 -6.73
C LEU A 172 11.63 18.37 -7.81
N LEU A 173 12.79 17.85 -7.42
CA LEU A 173 13.75 17.23 -8.34
C LEU A 173 13.15 16.00 -9.03
N GLU A 174 12.31 15.22 -8.33
CA GLU A 174 11.60 14.09 -8.93
C GLU A 174 10.56 14.53 -9.96
N SER A 175 9.76 15.56 -9.66
CA SER A 175 8.81 16.12 -10.63
C SER A 175 9.50 16.64 -11.88
N LEU A 176 10.65 17.31 -11.73
CA LEU A 176 11.46 17.78 -12.87
C LEU A 176 12.03 16.64 -13.73
N LEU A 177 12.26 15.46 -13.14
CA LEU A 177 12.70 14.26 -13.85
C LEU A 177 11.55 13.50 -14.52
N GLU A 178 10.33 13.58 -13.97
CA GLU A 178 9.13 12.96 -14.54
C GLU A 178 8.56 13.75 -15.73
N GLU A 179 8.79 15.07 -15.79
CA GLU A 179 8.47 15.92 -16.94
C GLU A 179 9.51 15.75 -18.08
N ASP A 180 9.53 14.58 -18.73
CA ASP A 180 10.47 14.28 -19.83
C ASP A 180 9.82 14.38 -21.24
N PRO A 181 10.03 15.51 -21.97
CA PRO A 181 10.04 15.53 -23.43
C PRO A 181 11.46 15.70 -24.03
N LEU A 182 12.53 15.47 -23.27
CA LEU A 182 13.88 15.92 -23.59
C LEU A 182 14.82 14.84 -24.16
N ARG A 183 14.27 13.70 -24.57
CA ARG A 183 15.01 12.47 -24.93
C ARG A 183 16.00 12.53 -26.12
N ASN A 184 16.13 13.66 -26.81
CA ASN A 184 16.90 13.71 -28.07
C ASN A 184 18.06 14.73 -28.09
N ASN A 185 18.32 15.48 -27.02
CA ASN A 185 19.47 16.40 -26.96
C ASN A 185 20.45 16.00 -25.85
N GLU A 186 21.74 15.87 -26.19
CA GLU A 186 22.84 15.55 -25.28
C GLU A 186 22.88 16.46 -24.05
N THR A 187 22.62 17.77 -24.23
CA THR A 187 22.57 18.73 -23.11
C THR A 187 21.46 18.40 -22.11
N ALA A 188 20.35 17.85 -22.60
CA ALA A 188 19.20 17.54 -21.76
C ALA A 188 19.39 16.21 -21.01
N ILE A 189 20.10 15.26 -21.62
CA ILE A 189 20.57 14.04 -20.94
C ILE A 189 21.53 14.41 -19.80
N GLN A 190 22.52 15.27 -20.06
CA GLN A 190 23.46 15.73 -19.03
C GLN A 190 22.75 16.45 -17.88
N LEU A 191 21.74 17.27 -18.17
CA LEU A 191 20.92 17.92 -17.15
C LEU A 191 20.14 16.89 -16.31
N GLY A 192 19.52 15.90 -16.96
CA GLY A 192 18.81 14.82 -16.27
C GLY A 192 19.72 14.02 -15.34
N GLU A 193 20.91 13.65 -15.81
CA GLU A 193 21.92 12.97 -14.99
C GLU A 193 22.38 13.83 -13.80
N ALA A 194 22.63 15.12 -14.02
CA ALA A 194 23.00 16.06 -12.96
C ALA A 194 21.90 16.20 -11.90
N LEU A 195 20.64 16.33 -12.31
CA LEU A 195 19.48 16.40 -11.40
C LEU A 195 19.29 15.09 -10.62
N HIS A 196 19.49 13.94 -11.27
CA HIS A 196 19.43 12.65 -10.61
C HIS A 196 20.54 12.50 -9.56
N SER A 197 21.78 12.85 -9.92
CA SER A 197 22.92 12.85 -8.99
C SER A 197 22.69 13.78 -7.80
N LEU A 198 22.15 14.98 -8.04
CA LEU A 198 21.81 15.92 -6.99
C LEU A 198 20.75 15.37 -6.03
N LYS A 199 19.68 14.74 -6.56
CA LYS A 199 18.65 14.08 -5.74
C LYS A 199 19.26 12.98 -4.88
N GLN A 200 20.11 12.12 -5.44
CA GLN A 200 20.77 11.04 -4.70
C GLN A 200 21.69 11.57 -3.59
N ASN A 201 22.51 12.59 -3.88
CA ASN A 201 23.39 13.20 -2.89
C ASN A 201 22.60 13.86 -1.76
N LEU A 202 21.51 14.56 -2.09
CA LEU A 202 20.63 15.16 -1.10
C LEU A 202 19.99 14.10 -0.21
N LEU A 203 19.45 13.02 -0.78
CA LEU A 203 18.83 11.93 -0.01
C LEU A 203 19.85 11.19 0.86
N THR A 204 21.06 10.98 0.34
CA THR A 204 22.16 10.34 1.09
C THR A 204 22.55 11.19 2.29
N THR A 205 22.78 12.49 2.07
CA THR A 205 23.12 13.43 3.15
C THR A 205 22.00 13.52 4.19
N ARG A 206 20.75 13.57 3.73
CA ARG A 206 19.57 13.57 4.60
C ARG A 206 19.51 12.31 5.46
N ASN A 207 19.74 11.13 4.89
CA ASN A 207 19.70 9.87 5.63
C ASN A 207 20.86 9.79 6.64
N LEU A 208 22.07 10.21 6.25
CA LEU A 208 23.20 10.30 7.17
C LEU A 208 22.92 11.23 8.35
N ALA A 209 22.25 12.35 8.13
CA ALA A 209 21.82 13.25 9.19
C ALA A 209 20.71 12.64 10.07
N ILE A 210 19.80 11.83 9.52
CA ILE A 210 18.82 11.08 10.32
C ILE A 210 19.54 10.05 11.20
N ASP A 211 20.49 9.32 10.61
CA ASP A 211 21.22 8.27 11.29
C ASP A 211 22.13 8.82 12.37
N SER A 212 22.81 9.97 12.17
CA SER A 212 23.61 10.63 13.21
C SER A 212 22.79 11.06 14.42
N HIS A 213 21.50 11.34 14.20
CA HIS A 213 20.57 11.67 15.27
C HIS A 213 19.85 10.45 15.84
N ASN A 214 19.96 9.24 15.28
CA ASN A 214 19.28 8.04 15.81
C ASN A 214 19.87 7.61 17.17
N VAL A 215 19.02 7.08 18.04
CA VAL A 215 19.36 6.51 19.36
C VAL A 215 20.48 5.49 19.27
N GLN A 216 20.45 4.63 18.24
CA GLN A 216 21.47 3.59 18.05
C GLN A 216 22.85 4.18 17.77
N THR A 217 22.91 5.24 16.96
CA THR A 217 24.16 5.95 16.68
C THR A 217 24.60 6.77 17.88
N ALA A 218 23.66 7.42 18.58
CA ALA A 218 23.93 8.15 19.81
C ALA A 218 24.46 7.24 20.92
N GLU A 219 23.94 6.01 21.05
CA GLU A 219 24.40 4.99 22.00
C GLU A 219 25.84 4.55 21.68
N ILE A 220 26.15 4.26 20.42
CA ILE A 220 27.51 3.91 19.99
C ILE A 220 28.48 5.06 20.27
N LEU A 221 28.11 6.29 19.91
CA LEU A 221 28.94 7.47 20.17
C LEU A 221 29.09 7.73 21.67
N ALA A 222 28.05 7.51 22.48
CA ALA A 222 28.13 7.63 23.92
C ALA A 222 29.07 6.59 24.52
N ILE A 223 28.95 5.32 24.13
CA ILE A 223 29.88 4.25 24.57
C ILE A 223 31.32 4.57 24.17
N GLN A 224 31.53 5.15 23.00
CA GLN A 224 32.86 5.38 22.45
C GLN A 224 33.53 6.66 22.99
N TYR A 225 32.76 7.69 23.35
CA TYR A 225 33.30 9.02 23.64
C TYR A 225 32.88 9.61 25.00
N LEU A 226 31.93 9.00 25.73
CA LEU A 226 31.59 9.42 27.08
C LEU A 226 32.22 8.48 28.11
N ASP A 227 33.25 8.97 28.81
CA ASP A 227 33.77 8.30 30.00
C ASP A 227 32.73 8.27 31.12
N SER A 228 32.73 7.22 31.93
CA SER A 228 31.77 7.01 33.03
C SER A 228 31.69 8.19 34.00
N ASN A 229 32.79 8.94 34.18
CA ASN A 229 32.82 10.11 35.06
C ASN A 229 32.05 11.30 34.45
N VAL A 230 32.20 11.52 33.14
CA VAL A 230 31.51 12.60 32.40
C VAL A 230 30.01 12.34 32.34
N LEU A 231 29.61 11.07 32.13
CA LEU A 231 28.20 10.66 32.20
C LEU A 231 27.59 10.92 33.58
N ARG A 232 28.34 10.63 34.65
CA ARG A 232 27.88 10.85 36.03
C ARG A 232 27.71 12.35 36.34
N GLU A 233 28.63 13.19 35.87
CA GLU A 233 28.51 14.64 36.02
C GLU A 233 27.34 15.21 35.22
N LEU A 234 27.17 14.80 33.96
CA LEU A 234 26.04 15.22 33.12
C LEU A 234 24.70 14.81 33.73
N TYR A 235 24.60 13.58 34.25
CA TYR A 235 23.39 13.12 34.92
C TYR A 235 23.08 13.94 36.18
N ARG A 236 24.11 14.24 36.99
CA ARG A 236 23.97 15.06 38.19
C ARG A 236 23.54 16.49 37.88
N SER A 237 24.15 17.12 36.88
CA SER A 237 23.74 18.46 36.44
C SER A 237 22.31 18.48 35.86
N LYS A 238 21.87 17.40 35.20
CA LYS A 238 20.49 17.28 34.72
C LYS A 238 19.50 17.17 35.89
N LEU A 239 19.80 16.35 36.90
CA LEU A 239 19.00 16.25 38.13
C LEU A 239 18.88 17.60 38.83
N GLU A 240 19.99 18.32 38.99
CA GLU A 240 20.00 19.65 39.63
C GLU A 240 19.11 20.68 38.88
N LEU A 241 19.04 20.60 37.54
CA LEU A 241 18.17 21.44 36.73
C LEU A 241 16.68 21.04 36.82
N GLU A 242 16.40 19.74 36.87
CA GLU A 242 15.03 19.21 37.01
C GLU A 242 14.45 19.51 38.41
N ASP A 243 15.28 19.42 39.46
CA ASP A 243 14.88 19.76 40.83
C ASP A 243 14.66 21.27 40.99
N ALA A 244 15.53 22.11 40.40
CA ALA A 244 15.36 23.57 40.42
C ALA A 244 14.11 24.07 39.66
N SER A 245 13.60 23.29 38.71
CA SER A 245 12.38 23.61 37.96
C SER A 245 11.09 23.22 38.69
N ASN A 246 11.17 22.39 39.74
CA ASN A 246 10.02 21.94 40.54
C ASN A 246 9.78 22.80 41.80
N ASP A 247 10.66 23.77 42.08
CA ASP A 247 10.58 24.69 43.23
C ASP A 247 9.92 26.06 42.90
N ILE A 248 9.19 26.18 41.77
CA ILE A 248 8.37 27.34 41.38
C ILE A 248 6.91 26.92 41.25
#